data_AF-A0A3P6SJD3-F1
#
_entry.id   AF-A0A3P6SJD3-F1
#
_cell.length_a   1.000
_cell.length_b   1.000
_cell.length_c   1.000
_cell.angle_alpha   90.00
_cell.angle_beta   90.00
_cell.angle_gamma   90.00
#
_symmetry.space_group_name_H-M   'P 1'
#
loop_
_entity.id
_entity.type
_entity.pdbx_description
1 polymer ?
#
loop_
_entity_poly.entity_id
_entity_poly.type
_entity_poly.pdbx_seq_one_letter_code
_entity_poly.pdbx_strand_id
1 'polypeptide(L)'
;MCGPSPASNIRVKLWEKDTGPDPDDLLDQGYTDQNGEFMLKGDTAELTPIDPIFKAYHDCDDGIHPGKRKAKFKVPLSYITNGKTPAKVFDIGTLNLETIFLNEERTLIVS
;
A
#
# COMPACT_ATOMS: atom_id res chain seq x y z
N MET A 1 -10.56 7.65 -0.36
CA MET A 1 -11.27 8.87 -0.82
C MET A 1 -10.30 9.78 -1.55
N CYS A 2 -10.81 10.53 -2.51
CA CYS A 2 -10.15 11.65 -3.15
C CYS A 2 -11.09 12.85 -3.03
N GLY A 3 -11.01 13.50 -1.88
CA GLY A 3 -11.96 14.51 -1.45
C GLY A 3 -13.37 13.98 -1.29
N PRO A 4 -14.37 14.62 -1.93
CA PRO A 4 -15.74 14.18 -1.82
C PRO A 4 -16.01 12.87 -2.56
N SER A 5 -15.09 12.41 -3.41
CA SER A 5 -15.29 11.27 -4.29
C SER A 5 -14.53 10.02 -3.80
N PRO A 6 -15.02 8.80 -4.11
CA PRO A 6 -14.23 7.59 -3.97
C PRO A 6 -12.90 7.69 -4.72
N ALA A 7 -11.84 7.16 -4.13
CA ALA A 7 -10.55 7.06 -4.81
C ALA A 7 -10.53 5.77 -5.64
N SER A 8 -11.21 5.76 -6.77
CA SER A 8 -11.35 4.58 -7.63
C SER A 8 -10.14 4.37 -8.54
N ASN A 9 -9.83 3.11 -8.87
CA ASN A 9 -8.74 2.72 -9.78
C ASN A 9 -7.35 3.24 -9.34
N ILE A 10 -7.14 3.37 -8.04
CA ILE A 10 -5.84 3.69 -7.45
C ILE A 10 -5.05 2.40 -7.33
N ARG A 11 -3.82 2.39 -7.84
CA ARG A 11 -2.96 1.23 -7.71
C ARG A 11 -2.51 1.11 -6.26
N VAL A 12 -2.66 -0.08 -5.70
CA VAL A 12 -2.31 -0.42 -4.33
C VAL A 12 -1.38 -1.62 -4.31
N LYS A 13 -0.40 -1.61 -3.42
CA LYS A 13 0.56 -2.70 -3.28
C LYS A 13 0.87 -2.97 -1.82
N LEU A 14 1.07 -4.24 -1.51
CA LEU A 14 1.64 -4.71 -0.26
C LEU A 14 3.04 -5.21 -0.55
N TRP A 15 4.03 -4.59 0.09
CA TRP A 15 5.44 -4.95 -0.05
C TRP A 15 5.97 -5.45 1.28
N GLU A 16 6.85 -6.41 1.23
CA GLU A 16 7.77 -6.68 2.32
C GLU A 16 8.96 -5.72 2.24
N LYS A 17 9.43 -5.24 3.39
CA LYS A 17 10.59 -4.36 3.44
C LYS A 17 11.75 -5.09 4.10
N ASP A 18 12.67 -5.54 3.27
CA ASP A 18 13.87 -6.21 3.74
C ASP A 18 14.90 -5.22 4.29
N THR A 19 15.57 -5.61 5.37
CA THR A 19 16.72 -4.88 5.89
C THR A 19 18.00 -5.58 5.43
N GLY A 20 18.65 -5.09 4.37
CA GLY A 20 19.90 -5.68 3.90
C GLY A 20 20.16 -5.50 2.40
N PRO A 21 20.95 -6.40 1.78
CA PRO A 21 21.17 -6.42 0.33
C PRO A 21 19.96 -6.96 -0.45
N ASP A 22 19.00 -7.57 0.23
CA ASP A 22 17.83 -8.18 -0.37
C ASP A 22 16.82 -7.10 -0.81
N PRO A 23 16.30 -7.16 -2.04
CA PRO A 23 15.34 -6.20 -2.53
C PRO A 23 13.95 -6.46 -1.94
N ASP A 24 13.23 -5.39 -1.57
CA ASP A 24 11.82 -5.44 -1.13
C ASP A 24 10.99 -6.43 -1.98
N ASP A 25 10.36 -7.42 -1.35
CA ASP A 25 9.47 -8.37 -2.03
C ASP A 25 8.06 -7.82 -2.26
N LEU A 26 7.49 -8.06 -3.45
CA LEU A 26 6.07 -7.76 -3.71
C LEU A 26 5.19 -8.90 -3.18
N LEU A 27 4.44 -8.64 -2.11
CA LEU A 27 3.55 -9.62 -1.51
C LEU A 27 2.22 -9.73 -2.26
N ASP A 28 1.61 -8.59 -2.60
CA ASP A 28 0.35 -8.53 -3.35
C ASP A 28 0.15 -7.16 -4.00
N GLN A 29 -0.69 -7.09 -5.03
CA GLN A 29 -1.08 -5.83 -5.67
C GLN A 29 -2.48 -5.88 -6.27
N GLY A 30 -3.09 -4.71 -6.35
CA GLY A 30 -4.39 -4.56 -6.98
C GLY A 30 -4.72 -3.10 -7.28
N TYR A 31 -5.99 -2.86 -7.50
CA TYR A 31 -6.56 -1.53 -7.68
C TYR A 31 -7.75 -1.39 -6.75
N THR A 32 -7.95 -0.17 -6.25
CA THR A 32 -9.20 0.16 -5.57
C THR A 32 -10.37 0.08 -6.54
N ASP A 33 -11.52 -0.39 -6.06
CA ASP A 33 -12.73 -0.53 -6.86
C ASP A 33 -13.44 0.82 -7.08
N GLN A 34 -14.66 0.79 -7.63
CA GLN A 34 -15.49 1.97 -7.86
C GLN A 34 -15.89 2.73 -6.59
N ASN A 35 -15.88 2.05 -5.44
CA ASN A 35 -16.16 2.63 -4.12
C ASN A 35 -14.87 3.05 -3.39
N GLY A 36 -13.70 2.82 -4.00
CA GLY A 36 -12.40 3.10 -3.40
C GLY A 36 -11.96 2.02 -2.40
N GLU A 37 -12.62 0.86 -2.39
CA GLU A 37 -12.33 -0.28 -1.51
C GLU A 37 -11.24 -1.17 -2.11
N PHE A 38 -10.48 -1.84 -1.26
CA PHE A 38 -9.45 -2.80 -1.66
C PHE A 38 -9.25 -3.86 -0.56
N MET A 39 -8.72 -5.02 -0.97
CA MET A 39 -8.29 -6.07 -0.06
C MET A 39 -7.02 -6.68 -0.63
N LEU A 40 -5.95 -6.71 0.16
CA LEU A 40 -4.66 -7.31 -0.22
C LEU A 40 -4.26 -8.36 0.81
N LYS A 41 -3.63 -9.43 0.33
CA LYS A 41 -3.05 -10.49 1.16
C LYS A 41 -1.85 -11.08 0.43
N GLY A 42 -0.73 -11.23 1.13
CA GLY A 42 0.39 -11.99 0.61
C GLY A 42 1.17 -12.70 1.72
N ASP A 43 2.16 -13.48 1.30
CA ASP A 43 3.09 -14.22 2.13
C ASP A 43 4.47 -14.26 1.46
N THR A 44 5.52 -14.35 2.27
CA THR A 44 6.89 -14.64 1.83
C THR A 44 7.57 -15.54 2.86
N ALA A 45 8.68 -16.16 2.46
CA ALA A 45 9.43 -17.11 3.29
C ALA A 45 10.65 -16.45 3.93
N GLU A 46 10.47 -15.90 5.13
CA GLU A 46 11.50 -15.17 5.86
C GLU A 46 11.97 -15.89 7.14
N LEU A 47 13.22 -15.64 7.55
CA LEU A 47 13.78 -16.12 8.83
C LEU A 47 13.27 -15.29 10.02
N THR A 48 12.96 -14.02 9.78
CA THR A 48 12.41 -13.08 10.76
C THR A 48 10.95 -12.77 10.44
N PRO A 49 10.17 -12.17 11.36
CA PRO A 49 8.87 -11.63 11.00
C PRO A 49 9.02 -10.62 9.84
N ILE A 50 8.10 -10.71 8.89
CA ILE A 50 7.97 -9.76 7.78
C ILE A 50 7.62 -8.36 8.32
N ASP A 51 8.03 -7.30 7.64
CA ASP A 51 7.78 -5.87 7.83
C ASP A 51 6.91 -5.26 6.69
N PRO A 52 5.64 -5.69 6.53
CA PRO A 52 4.78 -5.28 5.43
C PRO A 52 4.47 -3.78 5.40
N ILE A 53 4.63 -3.18 4.22
CA ILE A 53 4.31 -1.80 3.88
C ILE A 53 3.22 -1.75 2.81
N PHE A 54 2.08 -1.17 3.16
CA PHE A 54 1.04 -0.79 2.22
C PHE A 54 1.45 0.49 1.49
N LYS A 55 1.37 0.48 0.16
CA LYS A 55 1.71 1.61 -0.72
C LYS A 55 0.52 1.92 -1.63
N ALA A 56 0.06 3.18 -1.66
CA ALA A 56 -0.98 3.66 -2.55
C ALA A 56 -0.41 4.68 -3.55
N TYR A 57 -0.71 4.50 -4.83
CA TYR A 57 -0.14 5.30 -5.94
C TYR A 57 -1.26 6.05 -6.66
N HIS A 58 -1.32 7.38 -6.49
CA HIS A 58 -2.48 8.19 -6.88
C HIS A 58 -2.10 9.54 -7.50
N ASP A 59 -3.08 10.13 -8.18
CA ASP A 59 -3.04 11.52 -8.69
C ASP A 59 -4.12 12.40 -8.04
N CYS A 60 -4.61 11.99 -6.86
CA CYS A 60 -5.60 12.78 -6.16
C CYS A 60 -5.07 14.19 -5.85
N ASP A 61 -5.82 15.22 -6.25
CA ASP A 61 -5.44 16.64 -6.17
C ASP A 61 -4.03 16.93 -6.69
N ASP A 62 -3.61 16.23 -7.75
CA ASP A 62 -2.22 16.24 -8.22
C ASP A 62 -2.02 17.01 -9.54
N GLY A 63 -3.07 17.56 -10.15
CA GLY A 63 -2.96 18.31 -11.41
C GLY A 63 -2.29 17.51 -12.54
N ILE A 64 -1.40 18.15 -13.31
CA ILE A 64 -0.62 17.51 -14.39
C ILE A 64 0.85 17.46 -13.98
N HIS A 65 1.21 16.42 -13.22
CA HIS A 65 2.61 16.15 -12.84
C HIS A 65 3.05 14.77 -13.36
N PRO A 66 4.33 14.61 -13.74
CA PRO A 66 4.84 13.32 -14.19
C PRO A 66 4.91 12.32 -13.03
N GLY A 67 4.43 11.10 -13.26
CA GLY A 67 4.39 10.04 -12.24
C GLY A 67 3.20 10.16 -11.29
N LYS A 68 3.21 9.35 -10.22
CA LYS A 68 2.15 9.28 -9.20
C LYS A 68 2.69 9.70 -7.83
N ARG A 69 1.86 10.34 -7.01
CA ARG A 69 2.07 10.45 -5.56
C ARG A 69 2.02 9.06 -4.94
N LYS A 70 2.85 8.80 -3.93
CA LYS A 70 3.03 7.49 -3.30
C LYS A 70 2.99 7.63 -1.78
N ALA A 71 1.84 7.32 -1.21
CA ALA A 71 1.65 7.23 0.23
C ALA A 71 2.07 5.83 0.74
N LYS A 72 2.69 5.78 1.93
CA LYS A 72 3.21 4.55 2.54
C LYS A 72 2.71 4.39 3.98
N PHE A 73 2.28 3.19 4.33
CA PHE A 73 1.77 2.88 5.66
C PHE A 73 2.33 1.54 6.13
N LYS A 74 2.93 1.52 7.32
CA LYS A 74 3.38 0.27 7.92
C LYS A 74 2.18 -0.51 8.45
N VAL A 75 2.08 -1.79 8.09
CA VAL A 75 1.10 -2.69 8.68
C VAL A 75 1.61 -3.12 10.07
N PRO A 76 0.80 -3.02 11.14
CA PRO A 76 1.26 -3.38 12.47
C PRO A 76 1.59 -4.87 12.58
N LEU A 77 2.70 -5.19 13.26
CA LEU A 77 3.19 -6.58 13.41
C LEU A 77 2.13 -7.54 13.97
N SER A 78 1.17 -7.05 14.77
CA SER A 78 0.11 -7.89 15.33
C SER A 78 -0.82 -8.52 14.30
N TYR A 79 -0.81 -8.07 13.04
CA TYR A 79 -1.61 -8.61 11.93
C TYR A 79 -0.87 -9.67 11.11
N ILE A 80 0.37 -9.95 11.47
CA ILE A 80 1.25 -10.92 10.82
C ILE A 80 1.15 -12.23 11.59
N THR A 81 1.22 -13.33 10.87
CA THR A 81 1.11 -14.68 11.43
C THR A 81 2.07 -15.61 10.71
N ASN A 82 2.50 -16.64 11.41
CA ASN A 82 3.26 -17.72 10.80
C ASN A 82 2.34 -18.54 9.89
N GLY A 83 2.74 -18.69 8.62
CA GLY A 83 1.99 -19.41 7.60
C GLY A 83 1.30 -18.50 6.58
N LYS A 84 0.81 -19.10 5.49
CA LYS A 84 0.36 -18.38 4.28
C LYS A 84 -0.97 -17.62 4.40
N THR A 85 -1.66 -17.73 5.53
CA THR A 85 -2.99 -17.14 5.71
C THR A 85 -3.03 -16.25 6.94
N PRO A 86 -3.25 -14.93 6.78
CA PRO A 86 -3.47 -14.01 7.87
C PRO A 86 -4.60 -14.47 8.80
N ALA A 87 -4.39 -14.36 10.11
CA ALA A 87 -5.37 -14.74 11.12
C ALA A 87 -6.46 -13.66 11.32
N LYS A 88 -6.17 -12.41 10.97
CA LYS A 88 -7.09 -11.28 11.03
C LYS A 88 -6.75 -10.24 9.97
N VAL A 89 -7.75 -9.47 9.57
CA VAL A 89 -7.61 -8.37 8.60
C VAL A 89 -7.24 -7.09 9.32
N PHE A 90 -6.25 -6.36 8.80
CA PHE A 90 -5.97 -5.00 9.23
C PHE A 90 -6.85 -4.02 8.46
N ASP A 91 -7.86 -3.48 9.12
CA ASP A 91 -8.66 -2.39 8.57
C ASP A 91 -7.96 -1.06 8.83
N ILE A 92 -7.44 -0.44 7.76
CA ILE A 92 -6.79 0.88 7.81
C ILE A 92 -7.79 2.03 7.90
N GLY A 93 -9.08 1.73 7.72
CA GLY A 93 -10.16 2.71 7.66
C GLY A 93 -10.17 3.50 6.36
N THR A 94 -10.80 4.68 6.40
CA THR A 94 -10.93 5.55 5.23
C THR A 94 -9.84 6.60 5.20
N LEU A 95 -8.96 6.53 4.20
CA LEU A 95 -7.93 7.55 3.93
C LEU A 95 -8.41 8.51 2.84
N ASN A 96 -8.33 9.82 3.09
CA ASN A 96 -8.49 10.84 2.04
C ASN A 96 -7.12 11.19 1.46
N LEU A 97 -6.91 10.84 0.19
CA LEU A 97 -5.64 11.01 -0.54
C LEU A 97 -5.39 12.45 -1.02
N GLU A 98 -6.31 13.39 -0.80
CA GLU A 98 -6.04 14.83 -0.99
C GLU A 98 -4.98 15.33 -0.01
N THR A 99 -4.99 14.81 1.22
CA THR A 99 -4.00 15.21 2.22
C THR A 99 -2.60 14.85 1.75
N ILE A 100 -1.61 15.64 2.18
CA ILE A 100 -0.20 15.31 1.99
C ILE A 100 0.23 14.48 3.21
N PHE A 101 0.58 13.21 2.98
CA PHE A 101 1.08 12.35 4.06
C PHE A 101 2.54 12.67 4.38
N LEU A 102 2.93 12.51 5.65
CA LEU A 102 4.33 12.67 6.05
C LEU A 102 5.19 11.63 5.32
N ASN A 103 6.29 12.09 4.70
CA ASN A 103 7.17 11.26 3.86
C ASN A 103 6.48 10.67 2.61
N GLU A 104 5.43 11.31 2.11
CA GLU A 104 4.89 10.98 0.79
C GLU A 104 5.96 11.20 -0.29
N GLU A 105 6.07 10.25 -1.19
CA GLU A 105 7.04 10.27 -2.28
C GLU A 105 6.32 10.42 -3.63
N ARG A 106 7.09 10.60 -4.70
CA ARG A 106 6.61 10.52 -6.08
C ARG A 106 7.34 9.41 -6.82
N THR A 107 6.65 8.68 -7.69
CA THR A 107 7.27 7.66 -8.55
C THR A 107 6.88 7.82 -10.00
N LEU A 108 7.87 7.73 -10.90
CA LEU A 108 7.66 7.86 -12.35
C LEU A 108 7.26 6.55 -13.00
N ILE A 109 7.69 5.43 -12.42
CA ILE A 109 7.42 4.08 -12.91
C ILE A 109 6.64 3.35 -11.84
N VAL A 110 5.35 3.16 -12.09
CA VAL A 110 4.55 2.21 -11.35
C VAL A 110 4.62 0.91 -12.15
N SER A 111 5.70 0.15 -11.99
CA SER A 111 5.84 -1.20 -12.58
C SER A 111 5.20 -2.22 -11.70
#